data_AF-A0A7C6N3Q2-F1
#
_entry.id   AF-A0A7C6N3Q2-F1
#
_cell.length_a   1.000
_cell.length_b   1.000
_cell.length_c   1.000
_cell.angle_alpha   90.00
_cell.angle_beta   90.00
_cell.angle_gamma   90.00
#
_symmetry.space_group_name_H-M   'P 1'
#
loop_
_entity.id
_entity.type
_entity.pdbx_description
1 polymer ?
#
loop_
_entity_poly.entity_id
_entity_poly.type
_entity_poly.pdbx_seq_one_letter_code
_entity_poly.pdbx_strand_id
1 'polypeptide(L)'
;MKNGKSLFINLILCILLLFFITPTVAPAKNSVPAENGETNPEKMRVNLLEKALEPHDPLTAAKAWAEAVKTRNGAWQYALLSPELKEEYYDRFTEMNWTTGTSSPWIEKYKVTERYRVGEEFRRFAVEFTYTDSTKTTFTTKEYITVRKHEDAWLVAQIEKIEAAGEITKLPGGAGVSEKKIFIEDTGAQNSASKGYDKANVLIGNETKIYKGYTDQELTVDDLQKGERVEIVFTDDPRLMIYPVTAKAETIRRMEPGDSALVYENRQYKFALSLPETWQGFQVVTEEWEGLGRNGKTVETGPVIKFRHPEWTDGNPRQDIPIMVFTIAQWKKMQQEKFHVGAAPVGPRELGRNAQYVFSLPARYNFAFPTGYEEVEEIIENDPLTPL
;
A
#
# COMPACT_ATOMS: atom_id res chain seq x y z
N MET A 1 29.82 -71.22 10.58
CA MET A 1 28.46 -70.89 11.05
C MET A 1 28.53 -69.71 12.01
N LYS A 2 27.47 -68.90 12.16
CA LYS A 2 27.40 -67.79 13.14
C LYS A 2 26.55 -68.20 14.34
N ASN A 3 26.93 -67.76 15.54
CA ASN A 3 26.15 -67.95 16.76
C ASN A 3 25.02 -66.92 16.84
N GLY A 4 23.78 -67.36 17.05
CA GLY A 4 22.65 -66.51 17.42
C GLY A 4 22.25 -66.79 18.88
N LYS A 5 22.08 -65.74 19.69
CA LYS A 5 21.59 -65.86 21.08
C LYS A 5 20.06 -65.66 21.12
N SER A 6 19.44 -66.34 22.09
CA SER A 6 18.02 -66.22 22.43
C SER A 6 17.69 -64.89 23.11
N LEU A 7 16.46 -64.39 22.91
CA LEU A 7 15.40 -64.08 23.90
C LEU A 7 14.17 -63.59 23.06
N PHE A 8 12.93 -64.10 23.18
CA PHE A 8 11.95 -64.00 24.28
C PHE A 8 11.59 -62.53 24.66
N ILE A 9 10.32 -62.11 24.85
CA ILE A 9 8.98 -62.72 24.65
C ILE A 9 7.87 -61.62 24.81
N ASN A 10 6.68 -61.77 24.20
CA ASN A 10 5.29 -61.43 24.64
C ASN A 10 4.93 -60.12 25.44
N LEU A 11 3.69 -59.57 25.45
CA LEU A 11 2.39 -59.72 24.70
C LEU A 11 1.35 -58.68 25.24
N ILE A 12 0.13 -58.62 24.66
CA ILE A 12 -1.15 -58.02 25.17
C ILE A 12 -1.29 -56.49 24.98
N LEU A 13 -2.30 -55.86 24.33
CA LEU A 13 -3.62 -56.18 23.71
C LEU A 13 -4.91 -55.86 24.54
N CYS A 14 -6.03 -55.62 23.82
CA CYS A 14 -7.42 -55.36 24.26
C CYS A 14 -7.76 -53.90 24.65
N ILE A 15 -8.99 -53.37 24.51
CA ILE A 15 -10.34 -53.98 24.37
C ILE A 15 -11.12 -53.42 23.15
N LEU A 16 -12.14 -54.14 22.67
CA LEU A 16 -13.08 -53.77 21.59
C LEU A 16 -14.57 -53.92 22.01
N LEU A 17 -15.42 -53.04 21.45
CA LEU A 17 -16.88 -53.11 21.15
C LEU A 17 -17.87 -54.08 21.85
N LEU A 18 -19.08 -53.56 22.12
CA LEU A 18 -20.45 -54.15 21.96
C LEU A 18 -21.43 -52.95 21.90
N PHE A 19 -22.29 -52.70 20.88
CA PHE A 19 -23.49 -53.43 20.39
C PHE A 19 -24.61 -53.59 21.44
N PHE A 20 -25.90 -53.32 21.20
CA PHE A 20 -26.68 -52.98 19.97
C PHE A 20 -27.32 -51.55 20.10
N ILE A 21 -28.46 -51.07 19.53
CA ILE A 21 -29.65 -51.56 18.77
C ILE A 21 -30.18 -50.41 17.85
N THR A 22 -31.01 -50.68 16.84
CA THR A 22 -31.72 -49.68 16.00
C THR A 22 -33.24 -49.88 15.95
N PRO A 23 -34.03 -48.81 15.72
CA PRO A 23 -35.38 -48.89 15.16
C PRO A 23 -35.48 -48.23 13.77
N THR A 24 -36.11 -48.90 12.80
CA THR A 24 -36.39 -48.34 11.47
C THR A 24 -37.78 -47.69 11.44
N VAL A 25 -37.87 -46.47 10.90
CA VAL A 25 -39.13 -45.80 10.54
C VAL A 25 -39.04 -45.30 9.10
N ALA A 26 -40.12 -45.44 8.33
CA ALA A 26 -40.17 -45.12 6.91
C ALA A 26 -40.22 -43.59 6.65
N PRO A 27 -39.79 -43.11 5.47
CA PRO A 27 -39.64 -41.68 5.20
C PRO A 27 -40.99 -40.96 5.02
N ALA A 28 -41.22 -39.92 5.83
CA ALA A 28 -42.27 -38.91 5.60
C ALA A 28 -41.72 -37.75 4.75
N LYS A 29 -42.55 -37.19 3.87
CA LYS A 29 -42.15 -36.12 2.93
C LYS A 29 -42.19 -34.73 3.56
N ASN A 30 -41.27 -33.88 3.12
CA ASN A 30 -41.36 -32.41 3.09
C ASN A 30 -41.98 -31.71 4.31
N SER A 31 -41.17 -31.44 5.33
CA SER A 31 -41.31 -30.23 6.14
C SER A 31 -40.01 -29.44 6.05
N VAL A 32 -40.03 -28.27 5.40
CA VAL A 32 -38.88 -27.36 5.38
C VAL A 32 -38.67 -26.85 6.80
N PRO A 33 -37.50 -27.08 7.44
CA PRO A 33 -37.13 -26.35 8.64
C PRO A 33 -36.90 -24.89 8.22
N ALA A 34 -37.60 -23.96 8.84
CA ALA A 34 -37.39 -22.54 8.57
C ALA A 34 -35.96 -22.13 8.96
N GLU A 35 -35.39 -21.17 8.24
CA GLU A 35 -34.19 -20.44 8.70
C GLU A 35 -34.54 -19.58 9.92
N ASN A 36 -34.60 -20.22 11.09
CA ASN A 36 -34.56 -19.50 12.36
C ASN A 36 -33.18 -18.85 12.48
N GLY A 37 -33.10 -17.58 12.10
CA GLY A 37 -31.91 -16.74 12.21
C GLY A 37 -31.55 -16.40 13.65
N GLU A 38 -31.26 -17.42 14.47
CA GLU A 38 -30.65 -17.23 15.79
C GLU A 38 -29.22 -16.69 15.59
N THR A 39 -29.05 -15.39 15.81
CA THR A 39 -27.73 -14.76 15.86
C THR A 39 -26.92 -15.38 16.99
N ASN A 40 -26.01 -16.28 16.65
CA ASN A 40 -25.05 -16.89 17.57
C ASN A 40 -24.43 -15.81 18.49
N PRO A 41 -24.67 -15.85 19.82
CA PRO A 41 -24.26 -14.78 20.72
C PRO A 41 -22.74 -14.54 20.74
N GLU A 42 -21.93 -15.59 20.57
CA GLU A 42 -20.48 -15.46 20.49
C GLU A 42 -20.05 -14.83 19.16
N LYS A 43 -20.72 -15.13 18.04
CA LYS A 43 -20.47 -14.43 16.76
C LYS A 43 -20.82 -12.95 16.87
N MET A 44 -21.96 -12.60 17.50
CA MET A 44 -22.32 -11.20 17.75
C MET A 44 -21.29 -10.49 18.65
N ARG A 45 -20.83 -11.16 19.72
CA ARG A 45 -19.79 -10.66 20.62
C ARG A 45 -18.45 -10.44 19.90
N VAL A 46 -18.03 -11.36 19.03
CA VAL A 46 -16.81 -11.20 18.21
C VAL A 46 -16.95 -10.03 17.24
N ASN A 47 -18.07 -9.93 16.50
CA ASN A 47 -18.32 -8.80 15.60
C ASN A 47 -18.23 -7.44 16.32
N LEU A 48 -18.75 -7.34 17.56
CA LEU A 48 -18.67 -6.12 18.37
C LEU A 48 -17.25 -5.82 18.87
N LEU A 49 -16.43 -6.85 19.10
CA LEU A 49 -15.01 -6.69 19.44
C LEU A 49 -14.15 -6.30 18.24
N GLU A 50 -14.42 -6.85 17.05
CA GLU A 50 -13.80 -6.40 15.80
C GLU A 50 -14.16 -4.94 15.51
N LYS A 51 -15.44 -4.57 15.64
CA LYS A 51 -15.90 -3.18 15.44
C LYS A 51 -15.30 -2.20 16.44
N ALA A 52 -14.99 -2.63 17.68
CA ALA A 52 -14.27 -1.82 18.66
C ALA A 52 -12.77 -1.62 18.33
N LEU A 53 -12.25 -2.29 17.30
CA LEU A 53 -10.88 -2.16 16.78
C LEU A 53 -10.83 -1.44 15.42
N GLU A 54 -11.97 -1.03 14.86
CA GLU A 54 -12.06 -0.28 13.60
C GLU A 54 -11.35 1.09 13.73
N PRO A 55 -10.32 1.37 12.91
CA PRO A 55 -9.59 2.63 12.96
C PRO A 55 -10.25 3.67 12.04
N HIS A 56 -10.47 4.88 12.53
CA HIS A 56 -11.13 5.95 11.76
C HIS A 56 -10.17 6.83 10.94
N ASP A 57 -8.87 6.55 10.98
CA ASP A 57 -7.85 7.22 10.15
C ASP A 57 -6.85 6.18 9.56
N PRO A 58 -6.24 6.48 8.39
CA PRO A 58 -5.42 5.52 7.64
C PRO A 58 -4.07 5.20 8.30
N LEU A 59 -3.50 6.14 9.05
CA LEU A 59 -2.20 5.96 9.69
C LEU A 59 -2.35 5.14 10.97
N THR A 60 -3.46 5.34 11.71
CA THR A 60 -3.85 4.44 12.80
C THR A 60 -4.19 3.05 12.29
N ALA A 61 -4.84 2.91 11.12
CA ALA A 61 -5.06 1.60 10.50
C ALA A 61 -3.74 0.86 10.22
N ALA A 62 -2.79 1.52 9.56
CA ALA A 62 -1.49 0.94 9.26
C ALA A 62 -0.66 0.61 10.51
N LYS A 63 -0.72 1.47 11.54
CA LYS A 63 -0.07 1.22 12.86
C LYS A 63 -0.73 0.09 13.64
N ALA A 64 -2.06 0.00 13.64
CA ALA A 64 -2.81 -1.05 14.32
C ALA A 64 -2.50 -2.42 13.69
N TRP A 65 -2.45 -2.49 12.36
CA TRP A 65 -2.05 -3.72 11.67
C TRP A 65 -0.59 -4.10 11.99
N ALA A 66 0.34 -3.14 11.96
CA ALA A 66 1.74 -3.39 12.31
C ALA A 66 1.93 -3.86 13.77
N GLU A 67 1.18 -3.30 14.73
CA GLU A 67 1.19 -3.77 16.12
C GLU A 67 0.46 -5.12 16.29
N ALA A 68 -0.58 -5.41 15.49
CA ALA A 68 -1.24 -6.71 15.48
C ALA A 68 -0.33 -7.84 14.95
N VAL A 69 0.48 -7.55 13.92
CA VAL A 69 1.54 -8.45 13.42
C VAL A 69 2.65 -8.61 14.47
N LYS A 70 3.15 -7.51 15.06
CA LYS A 70 4.18 -7.52 16.11
C LYS A 70 3.77 -8.28 17.37
N THR A 71 2.54 -8.09 17.83
CA THR A 71 1.97 -8.83 18.97
C THR A 71 1.56 -10.25 18.63
N ARG A 72 1.65 -10.65 17.35
CA ARG A 72 1.29 -11.98 16.81
C ARG A 72 -0.20 -12.33 16.97
N ASN A 73 -1.02 -11.31 17.14
CA ASN A 73 -2.47 -11.43 17.33
C ASN A 73 -3.17 -11.50 15.96
N GLY A 74 -3.40 -12.72 15.48
CA GLY A 74 -4.06 -12.99 14.20
C GLY A 74 -5.52 -12.57 14.18
N ALA A 75 -6.23 -12.64 15.30
CA ALA A 75 -7.60 -12.14 15.41
C ALA A 75 -7.66 -10.61 15.22
N TRP A 76 -6.69 -9.86 15.76
CA TRP A 76 -6.60 -8.41 15.54
C TRP A 76 -6.13 -8.06 14.12
N GLN A 77 -5.19 -8.82 13.54
CA GLN A 77 -4.82 -8.66 12.13
C GLN A 77 -6.05 -8.85 11.23
N TYR A 78 -6.79 -9.94 11.44
CA TYR A 78 -8.02 -10.26 10.72
C TYR A 78 -9.09 -9.17 10.88
N ALA A 79 -9.35 -8.69 12.11
CA ALA A 79 -10.33 -7.64 12.39
C ALA A 79 -10.15 -6.40 11.51
N LEU A 80 -8.89 -6.03 11.23
CA LEU A 80 -8.47 -4.87 10.44
C LEU A 80 -8.48 -5.09 8.91
N LEU A 81 -8.73 -6.30 8.43
CA LEU A 81 -8.83 -6.61 7.00
C LEU A 81 -10.17 -6.15 6.42
N SER A 82 -10.16 -5.77 5.14
CA SER A 82 -11.37 -5.52 4.35
C SER A 82 -12.20 -6.80 4.19
N PRO A 83 -13.50 -6.72 3.83
CA PRO A 83 -14.33 -7.92 3.65
C PRO A 83 -13.73 -8.94 2.67
N GLU A 84 -13.06 -8.47 1.62
CA GLU A 84 -12.42 -9.28 0.59
C GLU A 84 -11.18 -10.00 1.14
N LEU A 85 -10.29 -9.29 1.84
CA LEU A 85 -9.14 -9.93 2.49
C LEU A 85 -9.55 -10.81 3.68
N LYS A 86 -10.70 -10.55 4.33
CA LYS A 86 -11.27 -11.45 5.34
C LYS A 86 -11.66 -12.79 4.73
N GLU A 87 -12.23 -12.82 3.52
CA GLU A 87 -12.52 -14.07 2.81
C GLU A 87 -11.23 -14.81 2.42
N GLU A 88 -10.26 -14.10 1.82
CA GLU A 88 -8.97 -14.67 1.39
C GLU A 88 -8.12 -15.26 2.54
N TYR A 89 -8.03 -14.56 3.68
CA TYR A 89 -7.13 -14.94 4.77
C TYR A 89 -7.76 -15.81 5.86
N TYR A 90 -9.08 -16.09 5.82
CA TYR A 90 -9.78 -16.77 6.93
C TYR A 90 -9.16 -18.13 7.29
N ASP A 91 -9.00 -19.02 6.31
CA ASP A 91 -8.46 -20.36 6.53
C ASP A 91 -7.03 -20.27 7.10
N ARG A 92 -6.19 -19.42 6.51
CA ARG A 92 -4.81 -19.14 6.97
C ARG A 92 -4.74 -18.67 8.43
N PHE A 93 -5.68 -17.84 8.91
CA PHE A 93 -5.73 -17.45 10.32
C PHE A 93 -6.26 -18.55 11.24
N THR A 94 -7.23 -19.35 10.79
CA THR A 94 -7.79 -20.45 11.61
C THR A 94 -6.80 -21.62 11.74
N GLU A 95 -6.06 -21.99 10.70
CA GLU A 95 -4.97 -22.97 10.75
C GLU A 95 -3.90 -22.57 11.78
N MET A 96 -3.52 -21.29 11.81
CA MET A 96 -2.62 -20.71 12.81
C MET A 96 -3.24 -20.54 14.21
N ASN A 97 -4.48 -21.00 14.44
CA ASN A 97 -5.23 -20.80 15.69
C ASN A 97 -5.19 -19.32 16.16
N TRP A 98 -5.38 -18.40 15.20
CA TRP A 98 -5.35 -16.94 15.40
C TRP A 98 -4.05 -16.39 16.00
N THR A 99 -2.93 -17.13 15.94
CA THR A 99 -1.63 -16.75 16.51
C THR A 99 -0.55 -16.82 15.43
N THR A 100 -0.08 -15.68 14.93
CA THR A 100 0.79 -15.64 13.74
C THR A 100 2.28 -15.67 14.05
N GLY A 101 3.09 -16.23 13.14
CA GLY A 101 4.55 -16.22 13.25
C GLY A 101 5.09 -17.11 14.38
N THR A 102 6.33 -16.86 14.81
CA THR A 102 7.07 -17.72 15.76
C THR A 102 7.42 -16.97 17.06
N SER A 103 8.08 -17.66 18.00
CA SER A 103 8.66 -17.06 19.20
C SER A 103 10.09 -16.51 19.00
N SER A 104 10.75 -16.87 17.90
CA SER A 104 12.05 -16.34 17.48
C SER A 104 12.25 -16.63 15.98
N PRO A 105 12.75 -15.67 15.19
CA PRO A 105 12.90 -14.24 15.54
C PRO A 105 11.54 -13.57 15.79
N TRP A 106 11.52 -12.49 16.56
CA TRP A 106 10.31 -11.72 16.86
C TRP A 106 10.50 -10.23 16.56
N ILE A 107 9.41 -9.50 16.37
CA ILE A 107 9.45 -8.07 16.03
C ILE A 107 9.69 -7.27 17.31
N GLU A 108 10.80 -6.52 17.36
CA GLU A 108 11.10 -5.58 18.43
C GLU A 108 10.26 -4.30 18.27
N LYS A 109 10.22 -3.78 17.05
CA LYS A 109 9.64 -2.47 16.67
C LYS A 109 9.33 -2.44 15.18
N TYR A 110 8.55 -1.45 14.77
CA TYR A 110 8.28 -1.16 13.37
C TYR A 110 8.36 0.33 13.07
N LYS A 111 8.51 0.68 11.79
CA LYS A 111 8.28 2.03 11.24
C LYS A 111 7.18 1.92 10.18
N VAL A 112 6.19 2.80 10.25
CA VAL A 112 5.13 2.92 9.22
C VAL A 112 5.39 4.20 8.44
N THR A 113 5.77 4.07 7.17
CA THR A 113 6.03 5.20 6.26
C THR A 113 4.95 5.27 5.19
N GLU A 114 4.32 6.43 4.98
CA GLU A 114 3.38 6.62 3.86
C GLU A 114 4.18 6.73 2.55
N ARG A 115 3.71 6.09 1.47
CA ARG A 115 4.38 6.09 0.16
C ARG A 115 3.53 6.67 -0.95
N TYR A 116 2.23 6.41 -0.94
CA TYR A 116 1.32 6.87 -1.98
C TYR A 116 -0.09 7.09 -1.42
N ARG A 117 -0.79 8.14 -1.90
CA ARG A 117 -2.22 8.33 -1.63
C ARG A 117 -2.95 8.84 -2.87
N VAL A 118 -4.18 8.34 -3.06
CA VAL A 118 -5.13 8.86 -4.05
C VAL A 118 -6.22 9.59 -3.29
N GLY A 119 -6.17 10.93 -3.29
CA GLY A 119 -7.14 11.78 -2.59
C GLY A 119 -7.49 11.30 -1.17
N GLU A 120 -8.74 10.86 -1.01
CA GLU A 120 -9.25 10.17 0.19
C GLU A 120 -9.76 8.75 -0.09
N GLU A 121 -9.49 8.18 -1.27
CA GLU A 121 -9.95 6.84 -1.66
C GLU A 121 -9.12 5.75 -0.94
N PHE A 122 -7.80 5.85 -1.05
CA PHE A 122 -6.86 4.90 -0.47
C PHE A 122 -5.49 5.51 -0.16
N ARG A 123 -4.78 4.89 0.79
CA ARG A 123 -3.39 5.21 1.14
C ARG A 123 -2.56 3.92 1.20
N ARG A 124 -1.31 4.00 0.74
CA ARG A 124 -0.35 2.91 0.72
C ARG A 124 0.81 3.23 1.66
N PHE A 125 1.09 2.28 2.55
CA PHE A 125 2.17 2.38 3.55
C PHE A 125 3.22 1.31 3.31
N ALA A 126 4.48 1.67 3.53
CA ALA A 126 5.57 0.72 3.79
C ALA A 126 5.67 0.49 5.30
N VAL A 127 5.62 -0.77 5.72
CA VAL A 127 5.81 -1.19 7.12
C VAL A 127 7.16 -1.89 7.21
N GLU A 128 8.12 -1.23 7.83
CA GLU A 128 9.47 -1.76 8.07
C GLU A 128 9.53 -2.39 9.46
N PHE A 129 9.62 -3.71 9.53
CA PHE A 129 9.66 -4.47 10.79
C PHE A 129 11.11 -4.77 11.18
N THR A 130 11.58 -4.25 12.33
CA THR A 130 12.85 -4.68 12.91
C THR A 130 12.63 -5.92 13.77
N TYR A 131 13.13 -7.05 13.30
CA TYR A 131 13.20 -8.30 14.04
C TYR A 131 14.44 -8.34 14.93
N THR A 132 14.34 -9.13 16.00
CA THR A 132 15.44 -9.52 16.89
C THR A 132 15.26 -10.98 17.31
N ASP A 133 16.27 -11.57 17.94
CA ASP A 133 16.25 -12.95 18.41
C ASP A 133 16.86 -13.10 19.82
N SER A 134 16.96 -14.34 20.31
CA SER A 134 17.57 -14.64 21.62
C SER A 134 19.07 -14.31 21.73
N THR A 135 19.76 -14.06 20.60
CA THR A 135 21.15 -13.57 20.54
C THR A 135 21.24 -12.04 20.46
N LYS A 136 20.09 -11.35 20.29
CA LYS A 136 19.95 -9.92 19.94
C LYS A 136 20.48 -9.56 18.56
N THR A 137 20.56 -10.53 17.65
CA THR A 137 20.86 -10.26 16.24
C THR A 137 19.62 -9.64 15.59
N THR A 138 19.78 -8.46 14.99
CA THR A 138 18.66 -7.75 14.37
C THR A 138 18.71 -7.78 12.84
N PHE A 139 17.53 -7.76 12.22
CA PHE A 139 17.35 -7.56 10.79
C PHE A 139 16.05 -6.82 10.52
N THR A 140 15.90 -6.23 9.33
CA THR A 140 14.68 -5.52 8.94
C THR A 140 14.06 -6.20 7.72
N THR A 141 12.76 -6.49 7.78
CA THR A 141 11.95 -6.79 6.58
C THR A 141 11.07 -5.58 6.24
N LYS A 142 10.52 -5.57 5.03
CA LYS A 142 9.54 -4.58 4.58
C LYS A 142 8.36 -5.28 3.94
N GLU A 143 7.17 -4.88 4.35
CA GLU A 143 5.91 -5.30 3.75
C GLU A 143 5.12 -4.02 3.42
N TYR A 144 4.30 -4.05 2.38
CA TYR A 144 3.47 -2.91 1.99
C TYR A 144 2.00 -3.24 2.20
N ILE A 145 1.22 -2.26 2.65
CA ILE A 145 -0.22 -2.39 2.80
C ILE A 145 -0.95 -1.23 2.12
N THR A 146 -2.07 -1.54 1.48
CA THR A 146 -3.01 -0.54 0.96
C THR A 146 -4.22 -0.53 1.88
N VAL A 147 -4.53 0.62 2.50
CA VAL A 147 -5.74 0.82 3.30
C VAL A 147 -6.78 1.63 2.53
N ARG A 148 -8.06 1.26 2.67
CA ARG A 148 -9.22 1.87 2.01
C ARG A 148 -10.28 2.25 3.05
N LYS A 149 -11.13 3.25 2.75
CA LYS A 149 -12.29 3.54 3.59
C LYS A 149 -13.42 2.54 3.29
N HIS A 150 -13.88 1.82 4.31
CA HIS A 150 -15.08 0.97 4.27
C HIS A 150 -16.05 1.51 5.34
N GLU A 151 -17.21 2.00 4.92
CA GLU A 151 -18.12 2.79 5.77
C GLU A 151 -17.39 3.96 6.44
N ASP A 152 -17.19 3.91 7.76
CA ASP A 152 -16.44 4.88 8.57
C ASP A 152 -15.09 4.37 9.09
N ALA A 153 -14.69 3.15 8.72
CA ALA A 153 -13.43 2.53 9.09
C ALA A 153 -12.40 2.58 7.96
N TRP A 154 -11.12 2.48 8.31
CA TRP A 154 -9.99 2.30 7.39
C TRP A 154 -9.44 0.89 7.49
N LEU A 155 -9.76 0.04 6.51
CA LEU A 155 -9.38 -1.37 6.53
C LEU A 155 -8.24 -1.66 5.56
N VAL A 156 -7.42 -2.65 5.87
CA VAL A 156 -6.36 -3.16 4.98
C VAL A 156 -7.02 -3.96 3.86
N ALA A 157 -6.87 -3.47 2.63
CA ALA A 157 -7.50 -4.01 1.41
C ALA A 157 -6.47 -4.56 0.40
N GLN A 158 -5.17 -4.51 0.72
CA GLN A 158 -4.11 -5.23 0.03
C GLN A 158 -2.90 -5.40 0.97
N ILE A 159 -2.22 -6.55 0.90
CA ILE A 159 -0.93 -6.79 1.56
C ILE A 159 0.05 -7.29 0.48
N GLU A 160 1.08 -6.51 0.17
CA GLU A 160 2.13 -6.87 -0.78
C GLU A 160 3.46 -7.10 -0.05
N LYS A 161 3.89 -8.35 -0.01
CA LYS A 161 5.22 -8.73 0.49
C LYS A 161 6.18 -8.87 -0.68
N ILE A 162 7.24 -8.05 -0.70
CA ILE A 162 8.27 -8.17 -1.73
C ILE A 162 9.09 -9.42 -1.48
N GLU A 163 9.06 -10.32 -2.44
CA GLU A 163 9.77 -11.59 -2.40
C GLU A 163 11.10 -11.55 -3.14
N ALA A 164 11.23 -10.71 -4.17
CA ALA A 164 12.49 -10.49 -4.88
C ALA A 164 12.65 -9.03 -5.29
N ALA A 165 13.88 -8.54 -5.34
CA ALA A 165 14.20 -7.21 -5.85
C ALA A 165 15.60 -7.19 -6.48
N GLY A 166 15.81 -6.32 -7.48
CA GLY A 166 17.09 -6.21 -8.16
C GLY A 166 17.00 -5.40 -9.46
N GLU A 167 18.12 -5.25 -10.17
CA GLU A 167 18.13 -4.62 -11.50
C GLU A 167 17.70 -5.61 -12.58
N ILE A 168 16.92 -5.17 -13.57
CA ILE A 168 16.61 -5.96 -14.77
C ILE A 168 17.89 -6.13 -15.58
N THR A 169 18.50 -7.32 -15.57
CA THR A 169 19.72 -7.61 -16.33
C THR A 169 19.44 -8.32 -17.66
N LYS A 170 18.27 -8.96 -17.81
CA LYS A 170 17.75 -9.51 -19.08
C LYS A 170 16.27 -9.16 -19.25
N LEU A 171 15.92 -8.68 -20.43
CA LEU A 171 14.56 -8.33 -20.87
C LEU A 171 13.83 -9.54 -21.48
N PRO A 172 12.50 -9.44 -21.74
CA PRO A 172 11.74 -10.48 -22.42
C PRO A 172 12.31 -10.88 -23.78
N GLY A 173 12.11 -12.14 -24.13
CA GLY A 173 12.45 -12.65 -25.47
C GLY A 173 11.64 -11.93 -26.54
N GLY A 174 12.23 -11.77 -27.72
CA GLY A 174 11.62 -11.07 -28.86
C GLY A 174 10.30 -11.69 -29.34
N ALA A 175 9.60 -10.96 -30.21
CA ALA A 175 8.27 -11.33 -30.70
C ALA A 175 8.18 -12.79 -31.18
N GLY A 176 7.28 -13.56 -30.55
CA GLY A 176 7.05 -14.98 -30.83
C GLY A 176 7.30 -15.92 -29.64
N VAL A 177 7.90 -15.45 -28.55
CA VAL A 177 8.00 -16.24 -27.29
C VAL A 177 6.66 -16.21 -26.54
N SER A 178 6.17 -17.37 -26.12
CA SER A 178 4.86 -17.53 -25.45
C SER A 178 4.82 -17.05 -24.00
N GLU A 179 5.98 -16.97 -23.33
CA GLU A 179 6.13 -16.44 -21.98
C GLU A 179 7.02 -15.19 -22.01
N LYS A 180 6.46 -14.02 -21.69
CA LYS A 180 7.27 -12.83 -21.38
C LYS A 180 7.95 -13.08 -20.02
N LYS A 181 9.25 -12.80 -19.91
CA LYS A 181 10.01 -12.99 -18.65
C LYS A 181 11.19 -12.04 -18.54
N ILE A 182 11.52 -11.63 -17.32
CA ILE A 182 12.74 -10.86 -17.03
C ILE A 182 13.67 -11.67 -16.11
N PHE A 183 14.97 -11.37 -16.16
CA PHE A 183 15.92 -11.84 -15.15
C PHE A 183 16.41 -10.63 -14.36
N ILE A 184 16.30 -10.71 -13.03
CA ILE A 184 16.68 -9.65 -12.10
C ILE A 184 17.83 -10.09 -11.21
N GLU A 185 18.68 -9.13 -10.83
CA GLU A 185 19.86 -9.37 -9.99
C GLU A 185 20.21 -8.14 -9.14
N ASP A 186 20.26 -8.29 -7.81
CA ASP A 186 20.76 -7.27 -6.88
C ASP A 186 22.22 -7.53 -6.52
N THR A 187 23.14 -6.90 -7.27
CA THR A 187 24.59 -7.05 -7.04
C THR A 187 25.08 -6.40 -5.74
N GLY A 188 24.25 -5.59 -5.07
CA GLY A 188 24.53 -4.99 -3.76
C GLY A 188 24.03 -5.83 -2.58
N ALA A 189 23.35 -6.94 -2.82
CA ALA A 189 22.80 -7.81 -1.78
C ALA A 189 23.90 -8.56 -1.02
N GLN A 190 24.38 -7.96 0.09
CA GLN A 190 25.07 -8.72 1.14
C GLN A 190 24.13 -9.81 1.66
N ASN A 191 24.49 -11.08 1.43
CA ASN A 191 23.68 -12.27 1.66
C ASN A 191 22.99 -12.27 3.03
N SER A 192 21.70 -11.92 3.05
CA SER A 192 20.88 -11.93 4.26
C SER A 192 19.50 -12.49 3.91
N ALA A 193 19.13 -13.60 4.55
CA ALA A 193 17.86 -14.30 4.32
C ALA A 193 16.61 -13.47 4.70
N SER A 194 16.79 -12.24 5.22
CA SER A 194 15.74 -11.28 5.52
C SER A 194 15.24 -10.47 4.32
N LYS A 195 15.97 -10.47 3.18
CA LYS A 195 15.71 -9.59 2.02
C LYS A 195 14.95 -10.24 0.85
N GLY A 196 14.52 -11.50 0.97
CA GLY A 196 13.98 -12.26 -0.15
C GLY A 196 15.06 -12.74 -1.13
N TYR A 197 14.70 -12.97 -2.39
CA TYR A 197 15.62 -13.39 -3.44
C TYR A 197 16.35 -12.19 -4.06
N ASP A 198 17.68 -12.24 -4.05
CA ASP A 198 18.55 -11.30 -4.78
C ASP A 198 18.55 -11.57 -6.30
N LYS A 199 18.14 -12.76 -6.74
CA LYS A 199 18.11 -13.18 -8.15
C LYS A 199 16.89 -14.02 -8.46
N ALA A 200 16.17 -13.65 -9.53
CA ALA A 200 14.99 -14.37 -9.98
C ALA A 200 14.81 -14.33 -11.50
N ASN A 201 14.28 -15.42 -12.06
CA ASN A 201 13.65 -15.46 -13.37
C ASN A 201 12.15 -15.19 -13.15
N VAL A 202 11.72 -13.97 -13.41
CA VAL A 202 10.33 -13.53 -13.19
C VAL A 202 9.54 -13.81 -14.47
N LEU A 203 8.54 -14.70 -14.38
CA LEU A 203 7.59 -14.95 -15.46
C LEU A 203 6.46 -13.91 -15.39
N ILE A 204 6.12 -13.32 -16.54
CA ILE A 204 5.10 -12.27 -16.67
C ILE A 204 3.90 -12.88 -17.41
N GLY A 205 2.82 -13.12 -16.67
CA GLY A 205 1.55 -13.62 -17.21
C GLY A 205 0.61 -12.50 -17.64
N ASN A 206 -0.53 -12.87 -18.21
CA ASN A 206 -1.57 -11.91 -18.65
C ASN A 206 -2.21 -11.13 -17.49
N GLU A 207 -2.11 -11.67 -16.27
CA GLU A 207 -2.66 -11.11 -15.04
C GLU A 207 -1.63 -10.29 -14.26
N THR A 208 -0.34 -10.41 -14.60
CA THR A 208 0.75 -9.74 -13.87
C THR A 208 0.60 -8.23 -13.99
N LYS A 209 0.42 -7.56 -12.86
CA LYS A 209 0.34 -6.09 -12.80
C LYS A 209 1.73 -5.50 -12.75
N ILE A 210 1.95 -4.44 -13.52
CA ILE A 210 3.20 -3.69 -13.55
C ILE A 210 2.86 -2.25 -13.18
N TYR A 211 3.51 -1.70 -12.16
CA TYR A 211 3.23 -0.35 -11.65
C TYR A 211 4.47 0.55 -11.65
N LYS A 212 4.24 1.85 -11.81
CA LYS A 212 5.25 2.89 -11.60
C LYS A 212 5.50 3.08 -10.09
N GLY A 213 6.64 2.64 -9.59
CA GLY A 213 7.03 2.73 -8.18
C GLY A 213 5.94 2.22 -7.23
N TYR A 214 5.60 3.03 -6.22
CA TYR A 214 4.52 2.74 -5.26
C TYR A 214 3.14 3.26 -5.66
N THR A 215 2.98 3.81 -6.87
CA THR A 215 1.67 4.29 -7.37
C THR A 215 0.78 3.13 -7.85
N ASP A 216 -0.43 3.44 -8.33
CA ASP A 216 -1.28 2.52 -9.10
C ASP A 216 -1.29 2.81 -10.61
N GLN A 217 -0.39 3.67 -11.10
CA GLN A 217 -0.18 3.89 -12.53
C GLN A 217 0.33 2.59 -13.18
N GLU A 218 -0.56 1.89 -13.90
CA GLU A 218 -0.20 0.69 -14.64
C GLU A 218 0.75 1.02 -15.81
N LEU A 219 1.77 0.17 -15.95
CA LEU A 219 2.75 0.15 -17.03
C LEU A 219 2.56 -1.12 -17.87
N THR A 220 3.09 -1.14 -19.08
CA THR A 220 3.16 -2.35 -19.90
C THR A 220 4.48 -3.08 -19.68
N VAL A 221 4.58 -4.31 -20.19
CA VAL A 221 5.87 -5.05 -20.21
C VAL A 221 6.91 -4.36 -21.10
N ASP A 222 6.45 -3.54 -22.05
CA ASP A 222 7.30 -2.89 -23.03
C ASP A 222 7.85 -1.54 -22.49
N ASP A 223 7.36 -1.10 -21.31
CA ASP A 223 7.88 0.02 -20.49
C ASP A 223 9.00 -0.41 -19.50
N LEU A 224 9.37 -1.70 -19.48
CA LEU A 224 10.47 -2.23 -18.67
C LEU A 224 11.79 -2.20 -19.45
N GLN A 225 12.85 -1.67 -18.85
CA GLN A 225 14.15 -1.46 -19.47
C GLN A 225 15.29 -2.10 -18.68
N LYS A 226 16.39 -2.43 -19.38
CA LYS A 226 17.56 -3.05 -18.75
C LYS A 226 18.30 -2.01 -17.87
N GLY A 227 18.57 -2.38 -16.62
CA GLY A 227 19.21 -1.52 -15.62
C GLY A 227 18.22 -0.79 -14.70
N GLU A 228 16.91 -0.86 -14.95
CA GLU A 228 15.90 -0.41 -14.00
C GLU A 228 15.84 -1.35 -12.80
N ARG A 229 15.65 -0.80 -11.60
CA ARG A 229 15.37 -1.60 -10.40
C ARG A 229 13.89 -1.96 -10.34
N VAL A 230 13.60 -3.21 -9.98
CA VAL A 230 12.23 -3.67 -9.71
C VAL A 230 12.09 -4.32 -8.33
N GLU A 231 10.91 -4.16 -7.73
CA GLU A 231 10.43 -4.97 -6.59
C GLU A 231 9.31 -5.91 -7.06
N ILE A 232 9.34 -7.18 -6.64
CA ILE A 232 8.46 -8.25 -7.15
C ILE A 232 7.66 -8.92 -6.02
N VAL A 233 6.36 -9.09 -6.27
CA VAL A 233 5.49 -10.03 -5.55
C VAL A 233 5.22 -11.21 -6.48
N PHE A 234 5.40 -12.45 -6.02
CA PHE A 234 5.07 -13.64 -6.79
C PHE A 234 3.73 -14.23 -6.34
N THR A 235 2.99 -14.79 -7.30
CA THR A 235 1.77 -15.55 -7.01
C THR A 235 2.06 -16.79 -6.15
N ASP A 236 1.07 -17.26 -5.37
CA ASP A 236 1.15 -18.54 -4.65
C ASP A 236 1.15 -19.80 -5.58
N ASP A 237 1.07 -19.62 -6.90
CA ASP A 237 1.26 -20.68 -7.90
C ASP A 237 2.58 -21.48 -7.65
N PRO A 238 2.58 -22.81 -7.87
CA PRO A 238 3.77 -23.65 -7.71
C PRO A 238 4.98 -23.15 -8.51
N ARG A 239 6.06 -22.85 -7.78
CA ARG A 239 7.27 -22.18 -8.29
C ARG A 239 8.52 -23.04 -8.20
N LEU A 240 9.48 -22.82 -9.11
CA LEU A 240 10.75 -23.57 -9.14
C LEU A 240 11.75 -22.95 -8.17
N MET A 241 11.90 -23.60 -7.02
CA MET A 241 12.78 -23.20 -5.91
C MET A 241 14.29 -23.48 -6.18
N ILE A 242 14.68 -23.79 -7.41
CA ILE A 242 16.08 -23.90 -7.81
C ILE A 242 16.63 -22.48 -7.95
N TYR A 243 17.70 -22.15 -7.24
CA TYR A 243 18.30 -20.81 -7.30
C TYR A 243 19.03 -20.57 -8.64
N PRO A 244 18.83 -19.43 -9.33
CA PRO A 244 17.91 -18.33 -8.99
C PRO A 244 16.45 -18.68 -9.28
N VAL A 245 15.56 -18.37 -8.32
CA VAL A 245 14.15 -18.81 -8.30
C VAL A 245 13.42 -18.49 -9.60
N THR A 246 12.49 -19.35 -10.02
CA THR A 246 11.62 -19.08 -11.18
C THR A 246 10.16 -19.17 -10.77
N ALA A 247 9.43 -18.06 -10.90
CA ALA A 247 8.05 -17.90 -10.43
C ALA A 247 7.28 -16.87 -11.29
N LYS A 248 5.95 -16.98 -11.32
CA LYS A 248 5.04 -15.99 -11.93
C LYS A 248 4.91 -14.78 -11.00
N ALA A 249 5.10 -13.58 -11.53
CA ALA A 249 4.81 -12.35 -10.78
C ALA A 249 3.30 -12.11 -10.71
N GLU A 250 2.84 -11.73 -9.52
CA GLU A 250 1.56 -11.07 -9.33
C GLU A 250 1.74 -9.57 -9.62
N THR A 251 2.67 -8.92 -8.91
CA THR A 251 3.02 -7.52 -9.08
C THR A 251 4.51 -7.35 -9.41
N ILE A 252 4.81 -6.46 -10.36
CA ILE A 252 6.14 -5.89 -10.62
C ILE A 252 6.05 -4.38 -10.38
N ARG A 253 6.90 -3.81 -9.52
CA ARG A 253 7.01 -2.37 -9.33
C ARG A 253 8.30 -1.88 -9.95
N ARG A 254 8.23 -1.03 -10.97
CA ARG A 254 9.38 -0.40 -11.65
C ARG A 254 9.78 0.84 -10.88
N MET A 255 10.94 0.79 -10.22
CA MET A 255 11.37 1.79 -9.25
C MET A 255 12.14 2.93 -9.92
N GLU A 256 11.84 4.16 -9.53
CA GLU A 256 12.50 5.36 -10.05
C GLU A 256 13.41 6.04 -8.99
N PRO A 257 14.46 6.77 -9.42
CA PRO A 257 15.30 7.53 -8.51
C PRO A 257 14.45 8.59 -7.77
N GLY A 258 14.29 8.41 -6.46
CA GLY A 258 13.45 9.28 -5.63
C GLY A 258 12.20 8.62 -5.04
N ASP A 259 11.91 7.35 -5.35
CA ASP A 259 10.75 6.60 -4.80
C ASP A 259 10.69 6.49 -3.25
N SER A 260 11.68 7.02 -2.54
CA SER A 260 11.56 7.35 -1.11
C SER A 260 10.50 8.43 -0.80
N ALA A 261 10.05 9.20 -1.79
CA ALA A 261 9.03 10.24 -1.64
C ALA A 261 7.64 9.68 -1.28
N LEU A 262 6.83 10.53 -0.67
CA LEU A 262 5.39 10.37 -0.52
C LEU A 262 4.70 11.01 -1.74
N VAL A 263 4.08 10.19 -2.59
CA VAL A 263 3.35 10.67 -3.77
C VAL A 263 1.87 10.89 -3.45
N TYR A 264 1.36 12.08 -3.75
CA TYR A 264 -0.07 12.39 -3.78
C TYR A 264 -0.59 12.37 -5.21
N GLU A 265 -1.70 11.70 -5.49
CA GLU A 265 -2.43 11.83 -6.76
C GLU A 265 -3.74 12.60 -6.59
N ASN A 266 -3.98 13.53 -7.51
CA ASN A 266 -5.27 14.18 -7.73
C ASN A 266 -5.96 13.68 -9.01
N ARG A 267 -6.89 12.74 -8.85
CA ARG A 267 -7.67 12.17 -9.96
C ARG A 267 -8.62 13.14 -10.65
N GLN A 268 -9.00 14.24 -9.99
CA GLN A 268 -9.93 15.23 -10.53
C GLN A 268 -9.26 16.13 -11.58
N TYR A 269 -8.08 16.67 -11.27
CA TYR A 269 -7.36 17.60 -12.14
C TYR A 269 -6.21 16.97 -12.94
N LYS A 270 -5.89 15.69 -12.67
CA LYS A 270 -4.81 14.91 -13.31
C LYS A 270 -3.42 15.53 -13.10
N PHE A 271 -2.98 15.48 -11.85
CA PHE A 271 -1.58 15.68 -11.46
C PHE A 271 -1.23 14.79 -10.27
N ALA A 272 0.07 14.50 -10.14
CA ALA A 272 0.68 14.00 -8.91
C ALA A 272 1.62 15.06 -8.30
N LEU A 273 1.82 15.00 -6.98
CA LEU A 273 2.76 15.82 -6.24
C LEU A 273 3.65 14.92 -5.37
N SER A 274 4.96 14.99 -5.55
CA SER A 274 5.95 14.28 -4.75
C SER A 274 6.37 15.14 -3.54
N LEU A 275 6.33 14.56 -2.35
CA LEU A 275 6.67 15.23 -1.08
C LEU A 275 7.71 14.42 -0.27
N PRO A 276 8.57 15.07 0.53
CA PRO A 276 9.51 14.38 1.40
C PRO A 276 8.83 13.73 2.62
N GLU A 277 9.53 12.82 3.31
CA GLU A 277 8.96 12.05 4.43
C GLU A 277 8.50 12.93 5.61
N THR A 278 9.05 14.16 5.75
CA THR A 278 8.60 15.17 6.73
C THR A 278 7.11 15.53 6.59
N TRP A 279 6.54 15.39 5.38
CA TRP A 279 5.14 15.69 5.10
C TRP A 279 4.20 14.52 5.40
N GLN A 280 4.67 13.39 5.93
CA GLN A 280 3.79 12.26 6.25
C GLN A 280 2.65 12.69 7.20
N GLY A 281 1.41 12.47 6.79
CA GLY A 281 0.23 12.97 7.50
C GLY A 281 -0.21 14.40 7.13
N PHE A 282 0.34 15.01 6.08
CA PHE A 282 -0.14 16.30 5.55
C PHE A 282 -1.64 16.29 5.28
N GLN A 283 -2.30 17.45 5.44
CA GLN A 283 -3.71 17.64 5.12
C GLN A 283 -3.87 18.29 3.73
N VAL A 284 -5.02 18.08 3.07
CA VAL A 284 -5.39 18.79 1.84
C VAL A 284 -6.57 19.70 2.14
N VAL A 285 -6.41 21.00 1.88
CA VAL A 285 -7.46 22.01 2.02
C VAL A 285 -7.72 22.62 0.65
N THR A 286 -8.98 22.71 0.24
CA THR A 286 -9.36 23.34 -1.03
C THR A 286 -10.03 24.69 -0.76
N GLU A 287 -9.49 25.74 -1.36
CA GLU A 287 -10.03 27.10 -1.37
C GLU A 287 -10.32 27.53 -2.82
N GLU A 288 -10.83 28.74 -3.03
CA GLU A 288 -11.09 29.32 -4.35
C GLU A 288 -10.26 30.60 -4.56
N TRP A 289 -9.67 30.77 -5.75
CA TRP A 289 -9.03 32.00 -6.18
C TRP A 289 -9.99 32.88 -6.98
N GLU A 290 -9.89 34.20 -6.78
CA GLU A 290 -10.71 35.19 -7.49
C GLU A 290 -9.91 35.93 -8.57
N GLY A 291 -10.39 35.83 -9.82
CA GLY A 291 -9.88 36.59 -10.96
C GLY A 291 -10.62 37.91 -11.11
N LEU A 292 -9.93 39.03 -10.86
CA LEU A 292 -10.49 40.38 -10.84
C LEU A 292 -10.34 41.08 -12.19
N GLY A 293 -11.45 41.63 -12.71
CA GLY A 293 -11.48 42.48 -13.90
C GLY A 293 -11.03 43.92 -13.61
N ARG A 294 -10.92 44.74 -14.66
CA ARG A 294 -10.51 46.16 -14.58
C ARG A 294 -11.41 47.06 -13.73
N ASN A 295 -12.61 46.58 -13.36
CA ASN A 295 -13.57 47.26 -12.50
C ASN A 295 -13.54 46.76 -11.04
N GLY A 296 -12.55 45.95 -10.66
CA GLY A 296 -12.42 45.36 -9.32
C GLY A 296 -13.45 44.27 -9.00
N LYS A 297 -14.24 43.81 -9.98
CA LYS A 297 -15.19 42.70 -9.79
C LYS A 297 -14.57 41.38 -10.22
N THR A 298 -14.92 40.32 -9.51
CA THR A 298 -14.68 38.92 -9.87
C THR A 298 -15.32 38.61 -11.23
N VAL A 299 -14.54 38.04 -12.15
CA VAL A 299 -14.97 37.67 -13.52
C VAL A 299 -14.59 36.23 -13.90
N GLU A 300 -13.72 35.61 -13.13
CA GLU A 300 -13.27 34.22 -13.23
C GLU A 300 -12.99 33.72 -11.81
N THR A 301 -13.17 32.43 -11.55
CA THR A 301 -12.67 31.77 -10.32
C THR A 301 -12.16 30.37 -10.63
N GLY A 302 -11.47 29.75 -9.66
CA GLY A 302 -10.98 28.38 -9.76
C GLY A 302 -10.33 27.91 -8.46
N PRO A 303 -9.98 26.62 -8.33
CA PRO A 303 -9.55 26.06 -7.05
C PRO A 303 -8.08 26.39 -6.72
N VAL A 304 -7.80 26.52 -5.42
CA VAL A 304 -6.47 26.48 -4.82
C VAL A 304 -6.40 25.25 -3.91
N ILE A 305 -5.58 24.27 -4.28
CA ILE A 305 -5.34 23.07 -3.49
C ILE A 305 -4.12 23.35 -2.61
N LYS A 306 -4.34 23.51 -1.30
CA LYS A 306 -3.30 23.70 -0.31
C LYS A 306 -2.92 22.37 0.33
N PHE A 307 -1.66 21.99 0.21
CA PHE A 307 -1.07 20.93 1.01
C PHE A 307 -0.55 21.54 2.30
N ARG A 308 -1.04 21.04 3.43
CA ARG A 308 -0.78 21.61 4.76
C ARG A 308 0.12 20.69 5.57
N HIS A 309 1.25 21.22 6.03
CA HIS A 309 2.24 20.48 6.80
C HIS A 309 1.61 19.83 8.06
N PRO A 310 1.96 18.58 8.44
CA PRO A 310 1.35 17.90 9.59
C PRO A 310 1.51 18.62 10.95
N GLU A 311 2.51 19.49 11.10
CA GLU A 311 2.73 20.32 12.30
C GLU A 311 2.01 21.70 12.26
N TRP A 312 1.21 21.99 11.23
CA TRP A 312 0.49 23.25 11.12
C TRP A 312 -0.56 23.40 12.23
N THR A 313 -0.64 24.58 12.85
CA THR A 313 -1.70 24.91 13.81
C THR A 313 -2.12 26.39 13.69
N ASP A 314 -3.32 26.76 14.14
CA ASP A 314 -3.78 28.15 14.11
C ASP A 314 -2.86 29.12 14.89
N GLY A 315 -2.21 28.63 15.96
CA GLY A 315 -1.26 29.38 16.77
C GLY A 315 0.18 29.40 16.24
N ASN A 316 0.52 28.51 15.30
CA ASN A 316 1.81 28.44 14.63
C ASN A 316 1.61 27.96 13.17
N PRO A 317 1.12 28.83 12.27
CA PRO A 317 0.86 28.46 10.89
C PRO A 317 2.17 28.28 10.13
N ARG A 318 2.45 27.03 9.71
CA ARG A 318 3.54 26.73 8.78
C ARG A 318 3.15 27.10 7.35
N GLN A 319 4.13 27.18 6.45
CA GLN A 319 3.87 27.39 5.02
C GLN A 319 3.08 26.19 4.44
N ASP A 320 1.85 26.43 3.98
CA ASP A 320 1.15 25.50 3.08
C ASP A 320 1.81 25.53 1.69
N ILE A 321 1.72 24.46 0.90
CA ILE A 321 2.05 24.44 -0.54
C ILE A 321 0.77 24.69 -1.34
N PRO A 322 0.52 25.90 -1.88
CA PRO A 322 -0.67 26.18 -2.69
C PRO A 322 -0.46 25.88 -4.18
N ILE A 323 -1.24 24.95 -4.73
CA ILE A 323 -1.36 24.68 -6.16
C ILE A 323 -2.67 25.30 -6.67
N MET A 324 -2.60 26.41 -7.39
CA MET A 324 -3.75 26.95 -8.12
C MET A 324 -3.96 26.14 -9.39
N VAL A 325 -5.22 25.81 -9.71
CA VAL A 325 -5.58 25.19 -10.99
C VAL A 325 -6.32 26.20 -11.85
N PHE A 326 -5.89 26.35 -13.10
CA PHE A 326 -6.53 27.15 -14.14
C PHE A 326 -6.92 26.26 -15.31
N THR A 327 -8.07 26.46 -15.94
CA THR A 327 -8.30 25.91 -17.29
C THR A 327 -7.37 26.59 -18.30
N ILE A 328 -7.02 25.90 -19.41
CA ILE A 328 -6.21 26.50 -20.49
C ILE A 328 -6.81 27.85 -20.98
N ALA A 329 -8.14 27.96 -21.01
CA ALA A 329 -8.86 29.17 -21.40
C ALA A 329 -8.68 30.32 -20.39
N GLN A 330 -8.73 30.03 -19.08
CA GLN A 330 -8.52 31.02 -18.02
C GLN A 330 -7.06 31.48 -17.99
N TRP A 331 -6.10 30.56 -18.06
CA TRP A 331 -4.68 30.91 -18.14
C TRP A 331 -4.40 31.86 -19.32
N LYS A 332 -4.95 31.54 -20.51
CA LYS A 332 -4.82 32.39 -21.70
C LYS A 332 -5.52 33.75 -21.56
N LYS A 333 -6.60 33.86 -20.79
CA LYS A 333 -7.26 35.16 -20.48
C LYS A 333 -6.40 36.00 -19.52
N MET A 334 -5.82 35.37 -18.49
CA MET A 334 -4.94 36.03 -17.51
C MET A 334 -3.66 36.57 -18.17
N GLN A 335 -3.00 35.74 -18.98
CA GLN A 335 -1.83 36.11 -19.80
C GLN A 335 -2.14 37.15 -20.91
N GLN A 336 -3.41 37.56 -21.04
CA GLN A 336 -3.87 38.65 -21.92
C GLN A 336 -4.40 39.87 -21.13
N GLU A 337 -4.08 39.96 -19.83
CA GLU A 337 -4.47 41.06 -18.92
C GLU A 337 -5.99 41.32 -18.85
N LYS A 338 -6.81 40.30 -19.16
CA LYS A 338 -8.28 40.41 -19.11
C LYS A 338 -8.80 40.35 -17.67
N PHE A 339 -8.06 39.65 -16.81
CA PHE A 339 -8.19 39.65 -15.36
C PHE A 339 -6.81 39.43 -14.72
N HIS A 340 -6.72 39.67 -13.42
CA HIS A 340 -5.55 39.40 -12.58
C HIS A 340 -5.97 38.64 -11.33
N VAL A 341 -5.05 37.94 -10.66
CA VAL A 341 -5.34 37.20 -9.41
C VAL A 341 -4.42 37.72 -8.30
N GLY A 342 -5.03 38.15 -7.20
CA GLY A 342 -4.32 38.81 -6.09
C GLY A 342 -3.83 40.23 -6.43
N ALA A 343 -3.35 40.94 -5.41
CA ALA A 343 -2.88 42.33 -5.51
C ALA A 343 -1.38 42.48 -5.84
N ALA A 344 -0.72 41.40 -6.30
CA ALA A 344 0.71 41.41 -6.59
C ALA A 344 1.01 42.03 -7.97
N PRO A 345 2.16 42.72 -8.15
CA PRO A 345 2.57 43.27 -9.45
C PRO A 345 3.12 42.20 -10.41
N VAL A 346 3.05 40.93 -10.04
CA VAL A 346 3.45 39.76 -10.85
C VAL A 346 2.36 38.71 -10.72
N GLY A 347 2.12 37.94 -11.79
CA GLY A 347 1.12 36.86 -11.79
C GLY A 347 1.61 35.56 -11.14
N PRO A 348 0.74 34.54 -11.02
CA PRO A 348 1.11 33.19 -10.62
C PRO A 348 2.23 32.60 -11.49
N ARG A 349 3.14 31.82 -10.89
CA ARG A 349 4.22 31.11 -11.58
C ARG A 349 3.75 29.72 -11.99
N GLU A 350 3.85 29.37 -13.26
CA GLU A 350 3.54 28.02 -13.74
C GLU A 350 4.48 26.97 -13.13
N LEU A 351 3.90 25.83 -12.74
CA LEU A 351 4.58 24.63 -12.23
C LEU A 351 4.48 23.45 -13.22
N GLY A 352 3.40 23.41 -14.01
CA GLY A 352 3.19 22.38 -15.03
C GLY A 352 1.81 22.50 -15.67
N ARG A 353 1.52 21.64 -16.66
CA ARG A 353 0.21 21.59 -17.32
C ARG A 353 -0.08 20.22 -17.91
N ASN A 354 -1.36 19.90 -18.07
CA ASN A 354 -1.84 18.79 -18.91
C ASN A 354 -2.74 19.34 -20.04
N ALA A 355 -3.53 18.46 -20.67
CA ALA A 355 -4.39 18.84 -21.79
C ALA A 355 -5.57 19.77 -21.42
N GLN A 356 -5.94 19.86 -20.14
CA GLN A 356 -7.11 20.61 -19.66
C GLN A 356 -6.74 21.78 -18.72
N TYR A 357 -5.67 21.61 -17.94
CA TYR A 357 -5.32 22.49 -16.83
C TYR A 357 -3.87 22.97 -16.88
N VAL A 358 -3.66 24.18 -16.36
CA VAL A 358 -2.35 24.70 -15.95
C VAL A 358 -2.32 24.76 -14.42
N PHE A 359 -1.23 24.26 -13.85
CA PHE A 359 -0.95 24.28 -12.42
C PHE A 359 0.05 25.40 -12.12
N SER A 360 -0.23 26.23 -11.13
CA SER A 360 0.63 27.38 -10.81
C SER A 360 0.68 27.71 -9.33
N LEU A 361 1.85 28.17 -8.89
CA LEU A 361 2.11 28.74 -7.58
C LEU A 361 1.59 30.20 -7.54
N PRO A 362 0.85 30.62 -6.49
CA PRO A 362 0.43 32.01 -6.34
C PRO A 362 1.61 32.99 -6.33
N ALA A 363 1.37 34.19 -6.85
CA ALA A 363 2.31 35.28 -6.70
C ALA A 363 2.56 35.57 -5.21
N ARG A 364 3.83 35.63 -4.79
CA ARG A 364 4.25 35.95 -3.41
C ARG A 364 3.68 35.01 -2.33
N TYR A 365 3.41 33.75 -2.66
CA TYR A 365 2.81 32.74 -1.78
C TYR A 365 3.49 32.56 -0.39
N ASN A 366 4.78 32.91 -0.28
CA ASN A 366 5.62 32.80 0.90
C ASN A 366 6.15 34.15 1.43
N PHE A 367 5.72 35.29 0.88
CA PHE A 367 6.28 36.63 1.18
C PHE A 367 6.05 37.12 2.62
N ALA A 368 5.26 36.38 3.41
CA ALA A 368 5.11 36.61 4.85
C ALA A 368 6.17 35.89 5.71
N PHE A 369 7.04 35.08 5.08
CA PHE A 369 8.04 34.21 5.72
C PHE A 369 7.49 33.35 6.89
N PRO A 370 6.35 32.63 6.71
CA PRO A 370 5.80 31.76 7.75
C PRO A 370 6.67 30.51 7.97
N THR A 371 6.52 29.86 9.13
CA THR A 371 7.46 28.83 9.58
C THR A 371 7.65 27.67 8.59
N GLY A 372 8.90 27.49 8.14
CA GLY A 372 9.28 26.47 7.16
C GLY A 372 8.89 26.81 5.72
N TYR A 373 8.93 28.10 5.36
CA TYR A 373 8.82 28.49 3.95
C TYR A 373 10.03 28.03 3.13
N GLU A 374 11.19 27.89 3.77
CA GLU A 374 12.43 27.39 3.16
C GLU A 374 12.30 25.93 2.69
N GLU A 375 11.69 25.06 3.52
CA GLU A 375 11.40 23.67 3.15
C GLU A 375 10.43 23.61 1.95
N VAL A 376 9.46 24.53 1.89
CA VAL A 376 8.53 24.61 0.76
C VAL A 376 9.19 25.19 -0.49
N GLU A 377 10.12 26.14 -0.38
CA GLU A 377 10.94 26.59 -1.50
C GLU A 377 11.80 25.44 -2.05
N GLU A 378 12.51 24.70 -1.20
CA GLU A 378 13.29 23.52 -1.61
C GLU A 378 12.42 22.45 -2.31
N ILE A 379 11.24 22.13 -1.76
CA ILE A 379 10.29 21.21 -2.39
C ILE A 379 9.86 21.72 -3.78
N ILE A 380 9.59 23.01 -3.91
CA ILE A 380 9.08 23.65 -5.14
C ILE A 380 10.18 23.91 -6.19
N GLU A 381 11.45 23.99 -5.79
CA GLU A 381 12.61 24.08 -6.70
C GLU A 381 13.02 22.72 -7.28
N ASN A 382 12.64 21.61 -6.63
CA ASN A 382 12.86 20.25 -7.13
C ASN A 382 11.73 19.73 -8.06
N ASP A 383 11.00 20.63 -8.73
CA ASP A 383 9.89 20.36 -9.67
C ASP A 383 8.94 19.22 -9.23
N PRO A 384 8.24 19.39 -8.08
CA PRO A 384 7.57 18.28 -7.38
C PRO A 384 6.26 17.84 -8.04
N LEU A 385 5.75 18.59 -9.02
CA LEU A 385 4.45 18.38 -9.66
C LEU A 385 4.61 17.68 -11.00
N THR A 386 4.04 16.48 -11.12
CA THR A 386 3.98 15.72 -12.38
C THR A 386 2.56 15.77 -12.94
N PRO A 387 2.32 16.39 -14.11
CA PRO A 387 1.03 16.32 -14.79
C PRO A 387 0.71 14.89 -15.25
N LEU A 388 -0.56 14.50 -15.20
CA LEU A 388 -1.10 13.20 -15.64
C LEU A 388 -2.11 13.37 -16.79
#